data_AF-A0A6C0IQG0-F1
#
_entry.id   AF-A0A6C0IQG0-F1
#
_cell.length_a   1.000
_cell.length_b   1.000
_cell.length_c   1.000
_cell.angle_alpha   90.00
_cell.angle_beta   90.00
_cell.angle_gamma   90.00
#
_symmetry.space_group_name_H-M   'P 1'
#
loop_
_entity.id
_entity.type
_entity.pdbx_description
1 polymer ?
#
loop_
_entity_poly.entity_id
_entity_poly.type
_entity_poly.pdbx_seq_one_letter_code
_entity_poly.pdbx_strand_id
1 'polypeptide(L)'
;MKKSGCKMSSTDGLFGKGIYDETKHYRKYNAEHYYKTLQNIYKRKNSNLLENGFPEIWTLDFLKIHNCVINSSVIADKNMLVKVGLVPFNRRAQDYECWLRILEHTDSIYVRDVCFYYDAGHGDGQNH
;
A
#
# COMPACT_ATOMS: atom_id res chain seq x y z
N MET A 1 -3.89 14.27 -1.91
CA MET A 1 -3.61 14.96 -0.64
C MET A 1 -4.26 16.34 -0.58
N LYS A 2 -3.86 17.36 -1.38
CA LYS A 2 -4.51 18.69 -1.32
C LYS A 2 -6.03 18.66 -1.55
N LYS A 3 -6.48 17.99 -2.61
CA LYS A 3 -7.92 17.88 -2.95
C LYS A 3 -8.70 17.02 -1.95
N SER A 4 -8.10 15.92 -1.49
CA SER A 4 -8.75 14.95 -0.61
C SER A 4 -8.70 15.31 0.88
N GLY A 5 -7.85 16.26 1.29
CA GLY A 5 -7.57 16.55 2.70
C GLY A 5 -6.68 15.52 3.42
N CYS A 6 -6.55 14.31 2.86
CA CYS A 6 -5.69 13.24 3.36
C CYS A 6 -4.24 13.69 3.58
N LYS A 7 -3.65 13.24 4.68
CA LYS A 7 -2.24 13.49 5.05
C LYS A 7 -1.31 12.29 4.78
N MET A 8 -1.83 11.25 4.16
CA MET A 8 -1.07 10.15 3.58
C MET A 8 -1.58 9.85 2.17
N SER A 9 -0.73 9.29 1.31
CA SER A 9 -1.12 8.69 0.04
C SER A 9 -0.25 7.50 -0.29
N SER A 10 -0.79 6.58 -1.07
CA SER A 10 -0.06 5.44 -1.65
C SER A 10 -0.57 5.15 -3.06
N THR A 11 0.25 4.49 -3.87
CA THR A 11 -0.11 4.10 -5.25
C THR A 11 -0.01 2.59 -5.44
N ASP A 12 -0.60 2.08 -6.50
CA ASP A 12 -0.24 0.75 -7.02
C ASP A 12 1.11 0.82 -7.76
N GLY A 13 1.71 -0.34 -8.00
CA GLY A 13 2.92 -0.49 -8.80
C GLY A 13 2.79 -1.61 -9.81
N LEU A 14 3.61 -1.57 -10.86
CA LEU A 14 3.77 -2.74 -11.73
C LEU A 14 4.55 -3.81 -10.99
N PHE A 15 4.22 -5.07 -11.27
CA PHE A 15 4.87 -6.21 -10.68
C PHE A 15 5.45 -7.12 -11.77
N GLY A 16 6.73 -7.46 -11.64
CA GLY A 16 7.41 -8.35 -12.56
C GLY A 16 8.65 -8.98 -11.92
N LYS A 17 9.49 -9.61 -12.74
CA LYS A 17 10.78 -10.16 -12.33
C LYS A 17 11.89 -9.63 -13.24
N GLY A 18 12.98 -9.18 -12.64
CA GLY A 18 14.15 -8.60 -13.31
C GLY A 18 13.99 -7.10 -13.59
N ILE A 19 14.79 -6.59 -14.53
CA ILE A 19 14.78 -5.18 -14.94
C ILE A 19 13.46 -4.86 -15.67
N TYR A 20 12.93 -3.66 -15.44
CA TYR A 20 11.77 -3.14 -16.15
C TYR A 20 12.01 -3.07 -17.66
N ASP A 21 11.01 -3.47 -18.44
CA ASP A 21 11.04 -3.54 -19.90
C ASP A 21 9.77 -2.91 -20.46
N GLU A 22 9.92 -1.74 -21.08
CA GLU A 22 8.80 -0.95 -21.61
C GLU A 22 7.99 -1.66 -22.71
N THR A 23 8.55 -2.70 -23.33
CA THR A 23 7.85 -3.49 -24.36
C THR A 23 6.88 -4.51 -23.78
N LYS A 24 6.96 -4.78 -22.47
CA LYS A 24 6.12 -5.78 -21.78
C LYS A 24 4.91 -5.14 -21.12
N HIS A 25 3.81 -5.88 -21.14
CA HIS A 25 2.64 -5.58 -20.33
C HIS A 25 2.77 -6.25 -18.96
N TYR A 26 2.91 -5.41 -17.92
CA TYR A 26 2.95 -5.86 -16.53
C TYR A 26 1.60 -5.71 -15.87
N ARG A 27 1.34 -6.57 -14.87
CA ARG A 27 0.17 -6.45 -14.00
C ARG A 27 0.45 -5.48 -12.87
N LYS A 28 -0.59 -4.77 -12.42
CA LYS A 28 -0.57 -4.03 -11.16
C LYS A 28 -0.49 -4.99 -9.97
N TYR A 29 0.29 -4.64 -8.96
CA TYR A 29 0.57 -5.48 -7.80
C TYR A 29 -0.73 -5.82 -7.04
N ASN A 30 -1.46 -4.80 -6.58
CA ASN A 30 -2.67 -5.00 -5.79
C ASN A 30 -3.90 -5.25 -6.67
N ALA A 31 -4.15 -4.37 -7.64
CA ALA A 31 -5.38 -4.38 -8.43
C ALA A 31 -5.51 -5.54 -9.42
N GLU A 32 -4.42 -6.24 -9.74
CA GLU A 32 -4.43 -7.29 -10.77
C GLU A 32 -3.73 -8.58 -10.34
N HIS A 33 -2.49 -8.51 -9.84
CA HIS A 33 -1.73 -9.70 -9.45
C HIS A 33 -2.28 -10.34 -8.16
N TYR A 34 -2.43 -9.57 -7.08
CA TYR A 34 -2.91 -10.06 -5.78
C TYR A 34 -4.41 -9.85 -5.53
N TYR A 35 -5.15 -9.28 -6.49
CA TYR A 35 -6.53 -8.83 -6.26
C TYR A 35 -7.46 -9.92 -5.71
N LYS A 36 -7.45 -11.12 -6.31
CA LYS A 36 -8.27 -12.24 -5.83
C LYS A 36 -7.90 -12.68 -4.41
N THR A 37 -6.61 -12.68 -4.09
CA THR A 37 -6.12 -13.00 -2.74
C THR A 37 -6.63 -11.97 -1.73
N LEU A 38 -6.52 -10.68 -2.06
CA LEU A 38 -6.99 -9.59 -1.22
C LEU A 38 -8.51 -9.63 -1.02
N GLN A 39 -9.29 -9.85 -2.08
CA GLN A 39 -10.74 -10.05 -1.96
C GLN A 39 -11.09 -11.20 -1.01
N ASN A 40 -10.35 -12.32 -1.08
CA ASN A 40 -10.57 -13.46 -0.20
C ASN A 40 -10.24 -13.15 1.27
N ILE A 41 -9.19 -12.36 1.53
CA ILE A 41 -8.83 -11.92 2.89
C ILE A 41 -9.96 -11.08 3.50
N TYR A 42 -10.49 -10.10 2.75
CA TYR A 42 -11.57 -9.23 3.22
C TYR A 42 -12.87 -10.01 3.44
N LYS A 43 -13.24 -10.91 2.52
CA LYS A 43 -14.41 -11.78 2.68
C LYS A 43 -14.32 -12.67 3.92
N ARG A 44 -13.15 -13.26 4.21
CA ARG A 44 -12.92 -14.06 5.43
C ARG A 44 -13.04 -13.25 6.73
N LYS A 45 -12.92 -11.93 6.64
CA LYS A 45 -13.12 -10.99 7.76
C LYS A 45 -14.53 -10.38 7.76
N ASN A 46 -15.47 -10.94 7.00
CA ASN A 46 -16.84 -10.45 6.83
C ASN A 46 -16.90 -8.98 6.37
N SER A 47 -15.94 -8.56 5.54
CA SER A 47 -15.87 -7.20 5.00
C SER A 47 -16.21 -7.19 3.51
N ASN A 48 -17.02 -6.21 3.10
CA ASN A 48 -17.38 -5.93 1.71
C ASN A 48 -16.55 -4.80 1.08
N LEU A 49 -15.52 -4.28 1.76
CA LEU A 49 -14.77 -3.10 1.33
C LEU A 49 -14.01 -3.26 -0.01
N LEU A 50 -13.86 -4.48 -0.52
CA LEU A 50 -13.23 -4.79 -1.82
C LEU A 50 -14.20 -5.38 -2.86
N GLU A 51 -15.52 -5.43 -2.60
CA GLU A 51 -16.47 -5.97 -3.57
C GLU A 51 -16.51 -5.15 -4.85
N ASN A 52 -16.36 -3.82 -4.73
CA ASN A 52 -16.38 -2.87 -5.85
C ASN A 52 -14.98 -2.35 -6.22
N GLY A 53 -13.93 -3.13 -5.96
CA GLY A 53 -12.55 -2.70 -6.15
C GLY A 53 -11.98 -1.94 -4.96
N PHE A 54 -10.76 -1.42 -5.12
CA PHE A 54 -10.12 -0.61 -4.08
C PHE A 54 -10.86 0.72 -3.90
N PRO A 55 -11.22 1.09 -2.66
CA PRO A 55 -11.73 2.41 -2.39
C PRO A 55 -10.66 3.45 -2.69
N GLU A 56 -11.09 4.65 -3.07
CA GLU A 56 -10.18 5.77 -3.30
C GLU A 56 -9.56 6.27 -1.99
N ILE A 57 -10.31 6.23 -0.89
CA ILE A 57 -9.82 6.57 0.44
C ILE A 57 -9.63 5.30 1.26
N TRP A 58 -8.43 5.10 1.77
CA TRP A 58 -8.08 4.01 2.68
C TRP A 58 -8.08 4.54 4.11
N THR A 59 -9.05 4.09 4.88
CA THR A 59 -9.21 4.41 6.29
C THR A 59 -8.42 3.45 7.18
N LEU A 60 -8.32 3.76 8.47
CA LEU A 60 -7.76 2.86 9.47
C LEU A 60 -8.42 1.47 9.45
N ASP A 61 -9.75 1.41 9.34
CA ASP A 61 -10.50 0.15 9.37
C ASP A 61 -10.26 -0.71 8.13
N PHE A 62 -10.10 -0.07 6.97
CA PHE A 62 -9.68 -0.76 5.75
C PHE A 62 -8.30 -1.39 5.95
N LEU A 63 -7.31 -0.60 6.38
CA LEU A 63 -5.94 -1.08 6.47
C LEU A 63 -5.72 -2.09 7.59
N LYS A 64 -6.48 -2.04 8.69
CA LYS A 64 -6.45 -3.02 9.78
C LYS A 64 -6.79 -4.44 9.34
N ILE A 65 -7.60 -4.61 8.28
CA ILE A 65 -7.94 -5.94 7.73
C ILE A 65 -6.72 -6.56 7.07
N HIS A 66 -6.02 -5.78 6.25
CA HIS A 66 -4.80 -6.20 5.56
C HIS A 66 -4.00 -4.99 5.10
N ASN A 67 -2.67 -5.05 5.25
CA ASN A 67 -1.78 -4.01 4.73
C ASN A 67 -1.73 -4.05 3.20
N CYS A 68 -2.54 -3.20 2.56
CA CYS A 68 -2.53 -3.00 1.11
C CYS A 68 -1.53 -1.90 0.68
N VAL A 69 -0.88 -1.21 1.61
CA VAL A 69 0.06 -0.12 1.31
C VAL A 69 1.39 -0.69 0.86
N ILE A 70 1.83 -0.28 -0.33
CA ILE A 70 3.15 -0.63 -0.85
C ILE A 70 4.13 0.45 -0.38
N ASN A 71 5.07 0.08 0.49
CA ASN A 71 5.97 1.02 1.16
C ASN A 71 6.69 1.97 0.18
N SER A 72 7.13 1.45 -0.97
CA SER A 72 7.85 2.21 -2.00
C SER A 72 7.03 3.31 -2.69
N SER A 73 5.73 3.43 -2.42
CA SER A 73 4.85 4.47 -3.00
C SER A 73 4.27 5.45 -1.99
N VAL A 74 4.65 5.35 -0.72
CA VAL A 74 4.03 6.15 0.33
C VAL A 74 4.57 7.57 0.35
N ILE A 75 3.64 8.53 0.38
CA ILE A 75 3.92 9.91 0.77
C ILE A 75 3.10 10.21 2.04
N ALA A 76 3.77 10.68 3.08
CA ALA A 76 3.13 11.06 4.33
C ALA A 76 3.54 12.49 4.73
N ASP A 77 2.61 13.24 5.29
CA ASP A 77 2.87 14.55 5.85
C ASP A 77 3.87 14.44 7.01
N LYS A 78 4.93 15.25 6.96
CA LYS A 78 6.01 15.24 7.96
C LYS A 78 5.49 15.44 9.38
N ASN A 79 4.51 16.34 9.58
CA ASN A 79 3.98 16.63 10.91
C ASN A 79 3.17 15.44 11.44
N MET A 80 2.49 14.68 10.56
CA MET A 80 1.84 13.43 10.96
C MET A 80 2.86 12.37 11.36
N LEU A 81 3.91 12.15 10.55
CA LEU A 81 4.99 11.22 10.89
C LEU A 81 5.63 11.55 12.25
N VAL A 82 5.96 12.81 12.50
CA VAL A 82 6.54 13.25 13.78
C VAL A 82 5.54 13.05 14.92
N LYS A 83 4.26 13.40 14.71
CA LYS A 83 3.20 13.26 15.71
C LYS A 83 3.04 11.81 16.20
N VAL A 84 3.18 10.83 15.31
CA VAL A 84 3.02 9.40 15.65
C VAL A 84 4.29 8.71 16.15
N GLY A 85 5.37 9.47 16.35
CA GLY A 85 6.64 8.97 16.84
C GLY A 85 7.55 8.34 15.78
N LEU A 86 7.41 8.76 14.51
CA LEU A 86 8.17 8.27 13.36
C LEU A 86 7.98 6.76 13.10
N VAL A 87 8.82 6.18 12.23
CA VAL A 87 8.81 4.73 11.96
C VAL A 87 9.46 4.01 13.15
N PRO A 88 8.79 3.04 13.78
CA PRO A 88 9.30 2.35 14.95
C PRO A 88 10.49 1.45 14.63
N PHE A 89 11.37 1.26 15.61
CA PHE A 89 12.49 0.33 15.52
C PHE A 89 12.10 -1.07 15.99
N ASN A 90 11.26 -1.76 15.20
CA ASN A 90 10.78 -3.12 15.47
C ASN A 90 11.33 -4.13 14.45
N ARG A 91 11.50 -5.41 14.78
CA ARG A 91 12.10 -6.37 13.83
C ARG A 91 11.29 -6.58 12.54
N ARG A 92 9.96 -6.39 12.57
CA ARG A 92 9.04 -6.64 11.45
C ARG A 92 7.92 -5.61 11.41
N ALA A 93 7.38 -5.36 10.21
CA ALA A 93 6.20 -4.53 9.97
C ALA A 93 6.28 -3.08 10.51
N GLN A 94 7.49 -2.53 10.56
CA GLN A 94 7.74 -1.17 11.05
C GLN A 94 6.92 -0.13 10.28
N ASP A 95 6.91 -0.26 8.96
CA ASP A 95 6.17 0.58 8.02
C ASP A 95 4.66 0.48 8.27
N TYR A 96 4.12 -0.74 8.31
CA TYR A 96 2.69 -0.96 8.55
C TYR A 96 2.23 -0.38 9.89
N GLU A 97 3.01 -0.58 10.95
CA GLU A 97 2.71 0.00 12.26
C GLU A 97 2.69 1.54 12.20
N CYS A 98 3.63 2.16 11.49
CA CYS A 98 3.64 3.61 11.27
C CYS A 98 2.39 4.08 10.51
N TRP A 99 1.99 3.36 9.45
CA TRP A 99 0.81 3.66 8.66
C TRP A 99 -0.47 3.61 9.49
N LEU A 100 -0.64 2.57 10.32
CA LEU A 100 -1.79 2.47 11.21
C LEU A 100 -1.88 3.64 12.18
N ARG A 101 -0.76 4.07 12.79
CA ARG A 101 -0.75 5.22 13.70
C ARG A 101 -1.06 6.53 12.98
N ILE A 102 -0.59 6.73 11.75
CA ILE A 102 -0.97 7.90 10.94
C ILE A 102 -2.47 7.89 10.67
N LEU A 103 -3.03 6.72 10.36
CA LEU A 103 -4.45 6.56 10.04
C LEU A 103 -5.38 6.76 11.26
N GLU A 104 -4.87 6.82 12.49
CA GLU A 104 -5.63 7.27 13.66
C GLU A 104 -5.91 8.79 13.65
N HIS A 105 -5.27 9.54 12.75
CA HIS A 105 -5.36 11.01 12.70
C HIS A 105 -5.80 11.55 11.34
N THR A 106 -5.80 10.74 10.29
CA THR A 106 -6.12 11.12 8.92
C THR A 106 -6.45 9.87 8.10
N ASP A 107 -6.79 10.04 6.83
CA ASP A 107 -6.91 8.93 5.89
C ASP A 107 -5.77 8.95 4.85
N SER A 108 -5.63 7.85 4.11
CA SER A 108 -4.75 7.76 2.95
C SER A 108 -5.55 7.83 1.65
N ILE A 109 -5.12 8.66 0.70
CA ILE A 109 -5.65 8.65 -0.66
C ILE A 109 -4.89 7.61 -1.50
N TYR A 110 -5.61 6.66 -2.07
CA TYR A 110 -5.08 5.67 -2.99
C TYR A 110 -5.10 6.19 -4.43
N VAL A 111 -3.93 6.42 -4.99
CA VAL A 111 -3.76 6.85 -6.37
C VAL A 111 -3.65 5.62 -7.26
N ARG A 112 -4.61 5.45 -8.19
CA ARG A 112 -4.70 4.28 -9.07
C ARG A 112 -3.65 4.26 -10.19
N ASP A 113 -3.02 5.40 -10.44
CA ASP A 113 -1.92 5.53 -11.37
C ASP A 113 -0.71 4.74 -10.84
N VAL A 114 0.03 4.18 -11.78
CA VAL A 114 1.24 3.43 -11.50
C VAL A 114 2.40 4.41 -11.42
N CYS A 115 3.11 4.41 -10.30
CA CYS A 115 4.25 5.31 -10.09
C CYS A 115 5.61 4.59 -9.96
N PHE A 116 5.62 3.26 -9.99
CA PHE A 116 6.84 2.47 -9.85
C PHE A 116 6.67 1.06 -10.42
N TYR A 117 7.81 0.38 -10.59
CA TYR A 117 7.92 -1.03 -10.92
C TYR A 117 8.59 -1.76 -9.75
N TYR A 118 8.04 -2.92 -9.38
CA TYR A 118 8.55 -3.78 -8.31
C TYR A 118 9.11 -5.07 -8.91
N ASP A 119 10.39 -5.31 -8.68
CA ASP A 119 11.05 -6.56 -9.01
C ASP A 119 10.84 -7.59 -7.90
N ALA A 120 10.07 -8.64 -8.20
CA ALA A 120 9.85 -9.79 -7.34
C ALA A 120 11.13 -10.59 -7.03
N GLY A 121 12.17 -10.44 -7.85
CA GLY A 121 13.50 -11.01 -7.63
C GLY A 121 14.34 -10.23 -6.62
N HIS A 122 13.84 -9.10 -6.11
CA HIS A 122 14.56 -8.22 -5.19
C HIS A 122 15.93 -7.77 -5.74
N GLY A 123 16.06 -7.54 -7.06
CA GLY A 123 17.32 -7.17 -7.70
C GLY A 123 18.39 -8.24 -7.55
N ASP A 124 17.99 -9.52 -7.54
CA ASP A 124 18.82 -10.68 -7.21
C ASP A 124 19.37 -10.65 -5.77
N GLY A 125 18.66 -10.01 -4.83
CA GLY A 125 19.01 -9.92 -3.41
C GLY A 125 17.86 -9.97 -2.37
N GLN A 126 17.61 -11.18 -1.84
CA GLN A 126 17.40 -11.53 -0.42
C GLN A 126 17.36 -13.07 -0.32
N ASN A 127 18.43 -13.70 0.17
CA ASN A 127 18.48 -15.14 0.50
C ASN A 127 18.06 -15.30 1.97
N HIS A 128 16.83 -15.75 2.24
CA HIS A 128 16.39 -16.17 3.58
C HIS A 128 16.37 -17.68 3.69
#